data_AF-A0AAE4F2F7-F1
#
_entry.id   AF-A0AAE4F2F7-F1
#
_cell.length_a   1.000
_cell.length_b   1.000
_cell.length_c   1.000
_cell.angle_alpha   90.00
_cell.angle_beta   90.00
_cell.angle_gamma   90.00
#
_symmetry.space_group_name_H-M   'P 1'
#
loop_
_entity.id
_entity.type
_entity.pdbx_description
1 polymer ?
#
loop_
_entity_poly.entity_id
_entity_poly.type
_entity_poly.pdbx_seq_one_letter_code
_entity_poly.pdbx_strand_id
1 'polypeptide(L)'
;MVTSVSCLNCGEPVDAQYARVFGNDDDEVHACRNCSTQGAIANGAAVDADRDGTPLVHRPDVDEPVEAVFHEAESEDHVTLEELREQSATTRTTSSTDHHDDEAFAALIAE
;
A
#
# COMPACT_ATOMS: atom_id res chain seq x y z
N MET A 1 4.08 -31.04 -9.62
CA MET A 1 3.52 -29.75 -9.17
C MET A 1 3.34 -29.87 -7.67
N VAL A 2 3.99 -29.00 -6.89
CA VAL A 2 3.75 -28.94 -5.45
C VAL A 2 2.35 -28.33 -5.29
N THR A 3 1.43 -29.09 -4.70
CA THR A 3 0.04 -28.65 -4.48
C THR A 3 -0.13 -27.93 -3.15
N SER A 4 0.86 -28.04 -2.26
CA SER A 4 0.82 -27.44 -0.92
C SER A 4 2.22 -27.15 -0.39
N VAL A 5 2.37 -26.02 0.29
CA VAL A 5 3.53 -25.67 1.13
C VAL A 5 3.12 -25.73 2.60
N SER A 6 4.06 -25.73 3.54
CA SER A 6 3.77 -25.69 4.98
C SER A 6 3.96 -24.28 5.52
N CYS A 7 3.03 -23.82 6.37
CA CYS A 7 3.24 -22.60 7.15
C CYS A 7 4.46 -22.76 8.07
N LEU A 8 5.41 -21.84 8.03
CA LEU A 8 6.63 -21.90 8.84
C LEU A 8 6.40 -21.61 10.32
N ASN A 9 5.28 -20.97 10.68
CA ASN A 9 4.93 -20.66 12.07
C ASN A 9 4.19 -21.82 12.77
N CYS A 10 3.20 -22.44 12.11
CA CYS A 10 2.38 -23.49 12.74
C CYS A 10 2.47 -24.89 12.09
N GLY A 11 3.12 -25.02 10.94
CA GLY A 11 3.24 -26.29 10.20
C GLY A 11 2.00 -26.71 9.40
N GLU A 12 0.89 -25.97 9.48
CA GLU A 12 -0.34 -26.30 8.75
C GLU A 12 -0.10 -26.28 7.22
N PRO A 13 -0.66 -27.23 6.46
CA PRO A 13 -0.60 -27.19 5.00
C PRO A 13 -1.35 -25.98 4.43
N VAL A 14 -0.70 -25.31 3.50
CA VAL A 14 -1.19 -24.13 2.79
C VAL A 14 -1.16 -24.42 1.29
N ASP A 15 -2.20 -24.02 0.58
CA ASP A 15 -2.27 -24.20 -0.88
C ASP A 15 -1.14 -23.44 -1.58
N ALA A 16 -0.49 -24.05 -2.56
CA ALA A 16 0.60 -23.41 -3.31
C ALA A 16 0.16 -22.12 -4.04
N GLN A 17 -1.12 -21.97 -4.39
CA GLN A 17 -1.65 -20.72 -4.94
C GLN A 17 -1.65 -19.60 -3.91
N TYR A 18 -1.87 -19.92 -2.63
CA TYR A 18 -1.82 -18.94 -1.56
C TYR A 18 -0.38 -18.47 -1.31
N ALA A 19 0.58 -19.40 -1.34
CA ALA A 19 2.00 -19.11 -1.19
C ALA A 19 2.49 -18.04 -2.18
N ARG A 20 2.10 -18.17 -3.45
CA ARG A 20 2.45 -17.21 -4.51
C ARG A 20 1.84 -15.82 -4.37
N VAL A 21 0.78 -15.69 -3.58
CA VAL A 21 0.01 -14.44 -3.47
C VAL A 21 0.35 -13.71 -2.17
N PHE A 22 0.55 -14.46 -1.08
CA PHE A 22 0.71 -13.90 0.26
C PHE A 22 2.04 -14.26 0.92
N GLY A 23 2.76 -15.25 0.40
CA GLY A 23 4.10 -15.59 0.87
C GLY A 23 5.14 -14.57 0.42
N ASN A 24 6.41 -14.84 0.75
CA ASN A 24 7.53 -14.03 0.31
C ASN A 24 7.94 -14.34 -1.14
N ASP A 25 9.03 -13.72 -1.60
CA ASP A 25 9.56 -13.89 -2.97
C ASP A 25 9.96 -15.34 -3.30
N ASP A 26 10.12 -16.20 -2.28
CA ASP A 26 10.49 -17.61 -2.38
C ASP A 26 9.28 -18.57 -2.19
N ASP A 27 8.05 -18.06 -2.24
CA ASP A 27 6.81 -18.80 -1.93
C ASP A 27 6.78 -19.39 -0.49
N GLU A 28 7.57 -18.84 0.44
CA GLU A 28 7.53 -19.24 1.85
C GLU A 28 6.42 -18.49 2.59
N VAL A 29 5.70 -19.22 3.45
CA VAL A 29 4.54 -18.69 4.16
C VAL A 29 4.83 -18.68 5.66
N HIS A 30 5.02 -17.48 6.22
CA HIS A 30 5.26 -17.29 7.65
C HIS A 30 3.98 -17.20 8.48
N ALA A 31 2.83 -16.93 7.85
CA ALA A 31 1.52 -16.96 8.51
C ALA A 31 0.42 -17.50 7.60
N CYS A 32 -0.37 -18.45 8.12
CA CYS A 32 -1.57 -18.94 7.45
C CYS A 32 -2.85 -18.38 8.10
N ARG A 33 -4.02 -18.72 7.56
CA ARG A 33 -5.34 -18.34 8.12
C ARG A 33 -5.59 -18.81 9.56
N ASN A 34 -4.81 -19.77 10.07
CA ASN A 34 -4.88 -20.19 11.47
C ASN A 34 -3.97 -19.34 12.38
N CYS A 35 -2.90 -18.76 11.84
CA CYS A 35 -1.97 -17.90 12.57
C CYS A 35 -2.42 -16.44 12.58
N SER A 36 -3.14 -16.01 11.54
CA SER A 36 -3.47 -14.59 11.33
C SER A 36 -4.82 -14.41 10.63
N THR A 37 -5.31 -13.18 10.60
CA THR A 37 -6.58 -12.82 9.95
C THR A 37 -6.37 -12.60 8.45
N GLN A 38 -7.43 -12.80 7.65
CA GLN A 38 -7.37 -12.55 6.21
C GLN A 38 -6.97 -11.10 5.87
N GLY A 39 -7.35 -10.13 6.70
CA GLY A 39 -6.97 -8.72 6.52
C GLY A 39 -5.47 -8.50 6.75
N ALA A 40 -4.93 -9.03 7.85
CA ALA A 40 -3.51 -8.97 8.12
C ALA A 40 -2.68 -9.70 7.04
N ILE A 41 -3.14 -10.87 6.60
CA ILE A 41 -2.55 -11.61 5.48
C ILE A 41 -2.53 -10.77 4.19
N ALA A 42 -3.64 -10.10 3.86
CA ALA A 42 -3.72 -9.24 2.68
C ALA A 42 -2.78 -8.02 2.78
N ASN A 43 -2.45 -7.59 4.00
CA ASN A 43 -1.46 -6.55 4.28
C ASN A 43 -0.03 -7.11 4.44
N GLY A 44 0.21 -8.38 4.11
CA GLY A 44 1.56 -8.96 4.08
C GLY A 44 2.01 -9.63 5.38
N ALA A 45 1.12 -9.97 6.33
CA ALA A 45 1.51 -10.71 7.54
C ALA A 45 2.13 -12.10 7.28
N ALA A 46 2.04 -12.61 6.05
CA ALA A 46 2.54 -13.93 5.68
C ALA A 46 3.95 -13.91 5.08
N VAL A 47 4.53 -12.73 4.82
CA VAL A 47 5.82 -12.57 4.12
C VAL A 47 7.04 -12.76 5.02
N ASP A 48 6.92 -12.45 6.33
CA ASP A 48 8.01 -12.59 7.30
C ASP A 48 7.45 -12.99 8.66
N ALA A 49 8.28 -13.59 9.51
CA ALA A 49 7.89 -13.98 10.87
C ALA A 49 7.52 -12.78 11.77
N ASP A 50 8.12 -11.61 11.51
CA ASP A 50 7.94 -10.40 12.31
C ASP A 50 6.85 -9.47 11.77
N ARG A 51 6.23 -9.80 10.62
CA ARG A 51 5.17 -8.99 10.01
C ARG A 51 3.82 -9.37 10.60
N ASP A 52 3.18 -8.43 11.26
CA ASP A 52 1.84 -8.60 11.85
C ASP A 52 0.69 -8.20 10.90
N GLY A 53 1.02 -7.61 9.74
CA GLY A 53 0.05 -7.10 8.77
C GLY A 53 -0.29 -5.62 8.95
N THR A 54 0.47 -4.89 9.75
CA THR A 54 0.43 -3.43 9.76
C THR A 54 0.98 -2.90 8.42
N PRO A 55 0.18 -2.14 7.64
CA PRO A 55 0.64 -1.62 6.35
C PRO A 55 1.86 -0.72 6.51
N LEU A 56 2.85 -0.87 5.63
CA LEU A 56 3.98 0.04 5.53
C LEU A 56 3.71 1.12 4.48
N VAL A 57 4.01 2.37 4.78
CA VAL A 57 3.81 3.53 3.92
C VAL A 57 5.10 4.34 3.77
N HIS A 58 5.36 4.81 2.55
CA HIS A 58 6.45 5.77 2.32
C HIS A 58 6.02 7.17 2.74
N ARG A 59 6.88 7.86 3.48
CA ARG A 59 6.68 9.27 3.86
C ARG A 59 7.71 10.14 3.15
N PRO A 60 7.36 11.37 2.72
CA PRO A 60 8.26 12.24 1.96
C PRO A 60 9.63 12.50 2.58
N ASP A 61 9.76 12.39 3.91
CA ASP A 61 10.99 12.69 4.66
C ASP A 61 11.67 11.43 5.26
N VAL A 62 11.21 10.23 4.88
CA VAL A 62 11.75 8.97 5.39
C VAL A 62 12.01 8.03 4.23
N ASP A 63 13.29 7.69 4.03
CA ASP A 63 13.71 6.78 2.95
C ASP A 63 13.11 5.38 3.13
N GLU A 64 13.08 4.89 4.37
CA GLU A 64 12.54 3.58 4.71
C GLU A 64 11.01 3.63 4.90
N PRO A 65 10.26 2.58 4.47
CA PRO A 65 8.84 2.46 4.74
C PRO A 65 8.58 2.44 6.25
N VAL A 66 7.57 3.18 6.72
CA VAL A 66 7.17 3.19 8.13
C VAL A 66 5.78 2.62 8.31
N GLU A 67 5.49 2.09 9.50
CA GLU A 67 4.16 1.59 9.84
C GLU A 67 3.09 2.69 9.71
N ALA A 68 1.94 2.30 9.17
CA ALA A 68 0.78 3.16 9.05
C ALA A 68 0.18 3.44 10.43
N VAL A 69 0.53 4.59 11.00
CA VAL A 69 -0.07 5.09 12.24
C VAL A 69 -1.33 5.88 11.89
N PHE A 70 -2.49 5.25 12.04
CA PHE A 70 -3.77 5.94 11.96
C PHE A 70 -3.96 6.73 13.25
N HIS A 71 -3.79 8.04 13.17
CA HIS A 71 -4.24 8.92 14.24
C HIS A 71 -5.76 8.94 14.16
N GLU A 72 -6.45 8.50 15.22
CA GLU A 72 -7.87 8.78 15.37
C GLU A 72 -8.01 10.29 15.30
N ALA A 73 -8.56 10.76 14.18
CA ALA A 73 -8.64 12.17 13.93
C ALA A 73 -9.66 12.76 14.91
N GLU A 74 -9.18 13.26 16.05
CA GLU A 74 -9.80 14.40 16.72
C GLU A 74 -9.58 15.66 15.85
N SER A 75 -9.90 15.58 14.56
CA SER A 75 -9.87 16.73 13.66
C SER A 75 -11.25 17.37 13.73
N GLU A 76 -11.33 18.51 14.42
CA GLU A 76 -12.52 19.36 14.38
C GLU A 76 -12.77 19.95 12.97
N ASP A 77 -11.78 19.85 12.07
CA ASP A 77 -11.80 20.33 10.69
C ASP A 77 -12.40 19.28 9.73
N HIS A 78 -13.72 19.23 9.68
CA HIS A 78 -14.48 18.41 8.74
C HIS A 78 -14.75 19.24 7.48
N VAL A 79 -14.10 18.90 6.37
CA VAL A 79 -14.37 19.56 5.09
C VAL A 79 -15.65 18.99 4.49
N THR A 80 -16.65 19.84 4.27
CA THR A 80 -17.91 19.41 3.66
C THR A 80 -17.77 19.25 2.14
N LEU A 81 -18.61 18.41 1.54
CA LEU A 81 -18.69 18.28 0.07
C LEU A 81 -19.06 19.61 -0.62
N GLU A 82 -19.72 20.52 0.09
CA GLU A 82 -20.07 21.85 -0.41
C GLU A 82 -18.82 22.75 -0.48
N GLU A 83 -18.03 22.81 0.61
CA GLU A 83 -16.77 23.56 0.65
C GLU A 83 -15.76 23.09 -0.40
N LEU A 84 -15.65 21.76 -0.62
CA LEU A 84 -14.82 21.20 -1.69
C LEU A 84 -15.24 21.69 -3.08
N ARG A 85 -16.54 21.81 -3.34
CA ARG A 85 -17.06 22.33 -4.62
C ARG A 85 -16.79 23.82 -4.78
N GLU A 86 -16.86 24.60 -3.72
CA GLU A 86 -16.59 26.04 -3.72
C GLU A 86 -15.10 26.36 -3.90
N GLN A 87 -14.21 25.60 -3.26
CA GLN A 87 -12.76 25.70 -3.47
C GLN A 87 -12.37 25.32 -4.91
N SER A 88 -13.02 24.29 -5.47
CA SER A 88 -12.86 23.89 -6.89
C SER A 88 -13.31 24.99 -7.86
N ALA A 89 -14.31 25.80 -7.48
CA ALA A 89 -14.78 26.92 -8.29
C ALA A 89 -13.83 28.14 -8.19
N THR A 90 -13.19 28.34 -7.03
CA THR A 90 -12.25 29.44 -6.81
C THR A 90 -10.92 29.22 -7.55
N THR A 91 -10.43 27.98 -7.58
CA THR A 91 -9.22 27.60 -8.36
C THR A 91 -9.47 27.56 -9.88
N ARG A 92 -10.72 27.52 -10.33
CA ARG A 92 -11.06 27.51 -11.77
C ARG A 92 -10.85 28.82 -12.51
N THR A 93 -10.54 29.93 -11.83
CA THR A 93 -10.19 31.19 -12.52
C THR A 93 -8.70 31.27 -12.89
N THR A 94 -7.88 30.31 -12.46
CA THR A 94 -6.57 30.05 -13.06
C THR A 94 -6.49 28.59 -13.50
N SER A 95 -7.45 28.16 -14.33
CA SER A 95 -7.10 27.16 -15.35
C SER A 95 -6.21 27.86 -16.38
N SER A 96 -5.00 28.24 -15.94
CA SER A 96 -3.86 28.27 -16.81
C SER A 96 -3.74 26.82 -17.27
N THR A 97 -4.00 26.58 -18.54
CA THR A 97 -3.37 25.44 -19.19
C THR A 97 -1.90 25.79 -19.16
N ASP A 98 -1.20 25.49 -18.06
CA ASP A 98 0.26 25.58 -18.03
C ASP A 98 0.72 24.59 -19.08
N HIS A 99 0.90 25.09 -20.31
CA HIS A 99 1.82 24.51 -21.26
C HIS A 99 3.16 24.58 -20.55
N HIS A 100 3.46 23.51 -19.82
CA HIS A 100 4.81 23.19 -19.44
C HIS A 100 5.58 22.92 -20.74
N ASP A 101 6.06 23.99 -21.38
CA ASP A 101 7.13 23.95 -22.37
C ASP A 101 8.44 23.60 -21.63
N ASP A 102 8.44 22.49 -20.89
CA ASP A 102 9.60 21.97 -20.18
C ASP A 102 10.52 21.34 -21.24
N GLU A 103 11.46 22.14 -21.75
CA GLU A 103 12.53 21.71 -22.68
C GLU A 103 13.25 20.45 -22.16
N ALA A 104 13.37 20.32 -20.84
CA ALA A 104 13.92 19.16 -20.16
C ALA A 104 13.08 17.87 -20.34
N PHE A 105 11.75 17.98 -20.35
CA PHE A 105 10.87 16.84 -20.60
C PHE A 105 10.80 16.50 -22.09
N ALA A 106 10.81 17.51 -22.97
CA ALA A 106 10.87 17.32 -24.42
C ALA A 106 12.16 16.58 -24.84
N ALA A 107 13.29 16.85 -24.20
CA ALA A 107 14.56 16.17 -24.45
C ALA A 107 14.54 14.67 -24.08
N LEU A 108 13.67 14.24 -23.15
CA LEU A 108 13.58 12.84 -22.72
C LEU A 108 12.75 11.95 -23.65
N ILE A 109 11.87 12.54 -24.47
CA ILE A 109 10.94 11.80 -25.36
C ILE A 109 11.45 11.79 -26.81
N ALA A 110 12.49 12.57 -27.10
CA ALA A 110 13.05 12.71 -28.45
C ALA A 110 14.12 11.65 -28.81
N GLU A 111 14.29 10.59 -28.02
CA GLU A 111 15.18 9.46 -28.31
C GLU A 111 14.45 8.24 -28.88
#